data_AF-Q9BUM6-F1
#
_entry.id   AF-Q9BUM6-F1
#
_cell.length_a   1.000
_cell.length_b   1.000
_cell.length_c   1.000
_cell.angle_alpha   90.00
_cell.angle_beta   90.00
_cell.angle_gamma   90.00
#
_symmetry.space_group_name_H-M   'P 1'
#
loop_
_entity.id
_entity.type
_entity.pdbx_description
1 polymer ?
#
loop_
_entity_poly.entity_id
_entity_poly.type
_entity_poly.pdbx_seq_one_letter_code
_entity_poly.pdbx_strand_id
1 'polypeptide(L)'
;MTYVRETCGCCDCEKRCGALDVVFVIDSSESIGYTNFTLEKNFVINVVNRLGAIAKDPKSETGTRVGVVQYSHEGTFEAIQLDDEHIDSLSSFKEAVKNLEWIAGGTWTPSALKFAYDRLIKESRRQKTRVFAVVITDGRHDPRDDDLNLRALCDRDVTVTAIGIGDMFHEKHESENLYSIACDKPQQVRNMTLFSDLVAEKFIDDMEDVLCPDPQIVCPDLPCQTELSVAQCTQRPVDIVFLLDGSERLGEQNFHKARRFVEQVARRLTLARRDDDPLNARVALLQFGGPGEQQVAFPLSHNLTAIHEALETTQYLNSFSHVGAGVVHAINAIVRSPRGGARRHAELSFVFLTDGVTGNDSLHESAHSMRKQNVVPTVLALGSDVDMDVLTTLSLGDRAAVFHEKDYDSLAQPGFFDRFIRWIC
;
A
#
# COMPACT_ATOMS: atom_id res chain seq x y z
N MET A 1 15.60 -21.18 -15.25
CA MET A 1 15.47 -20.03 -14.33
C MET A 1 14.29 -20.33 -13.44
N THR A 2 14.60 -20.71 -12.21
CA THR A 2 13.65 -21.12 -11.16
C THR A 2 13.04 -19.87 -10.56
N TYR A 3 11.77 -19.63 -10.82
CA TYR A 3 11.02 -18.52 -10.24
C TYR A 3 10.58 -18.93 -8.84
N VAL A 4 11.19 -18.29 -7.83
CA VAL A 4 10.74 -18.33 -6.45
C VAL A 4 9.44 -17.57 -6.41
N ARG A 5 8.35 -18.26 -6.08
CA ARG A 5 7.13 -17.62 -5.65
C ARG A 5 7.17 -17.63 -4.14
N GLU A 6 7.33 -16.46 -3.55
CA GLU A 6 7.26 -16.29 -2.10
C GLU A 6 5.81 -16.55 -1.67
N THR A 7 5.46 -17.82 -1.44
CA THR A 7 4.30 -18.23 -0.64
C THR A 7 4.71 -18.37 0.82
N CYS A 8 5.58 -17.48 1.31
CA CYS A 8 5.28 -16.89 2.60
C CYS A 8 4.08 -16.00 2.32
N GLY A 9 2.86 -16.35 2.76
CA GLY A 9 1.84 -15.31 2.92
C GLY A 9 2.54 -14.22 3.70
N CYS A 10 2.72 -13.03 3.09
CA CYS A 10 3.80 -12.09 3.41
C CYS A 10 4.24 -12.35 4.83
N CYS A 11 5.45 -12.90 5.02
CA CYS A 11 6.07 -12.63 6.30
C CYS A 11 5.91 -11.12 6.42
N ASP A 12 5.16 -10.64 7.41
CA ASP A 12 5.09 -9.21 7.73
C ASP A 12 6.50 -8.89 8.18
N CYS A 13 7.39 -8.79 7.20
CA CYS A 13 8.79 -8.53 7.34
C CYS A 13 8.79 -7.08 7.74
N GLU A 14 9.03 -6.89 9.01
CA GLU A 14 9.03 -5.57 9.58
C GLU A 14 10.28 -4.87 9.07
N LYS A 15 10.09 -3.78 8.33
CA LYS A 15 11.18 -2.87 7.99
C LYS A 15 11.61 -2.21 9.30
N ARG A 16 12.73 -2.66 9.85
CA ARG A 16 13.33 -2.09 11.05
C ARG A 16 14.51 -1.25 10.66
N CYS A 17 14.36 0.03 10.86
CA CYS A 17 15.48 0.94 10.79
C CYS A 17 16.34 0.78 12.04
N GLY A 18 17.64 1.12 11.94
CA GLY A 18 18.53 1.13 13.11
C GLY A 18 18.07 2.10 14.20
N ALA A 19 18.88 2.31 15.24
CA ALA A 19 18.56 3.30 16.25
C ALA A 19 18.55 4.71 15.63
N LEU A 20 17.35 5.27 15.47
CA LEU A 20 17.15 6.58 14.84
C LEU A 20 16.22 7.46 15.65
N ASP A 21 16.62 8.72 15.79
CA ASP A 21 15.81 9.78 16.39
C ASP A 21 15.45 10.76 15.27
N VAL A 22 14.15 10.92 15.00
CA VAL A 22 13.64 11.85 13.98
C VAL A 22 12.90 12.97 14.69
N VAL A 23 13.30 14.20 14.43
CA VAL A 23 12.64 15.40 14.95
C VAL A 23 12.01 16.17 13.79
N PHE A 24 10.69 16.33 13.82
CA PHE A 24 9.98 17.20 12.90
C PHE A 24 9.87 18.59 13.52
N VAL A 25 10.24 19.63 12.79
CA VAL A 25 10.02 21.03 13.18
C VAL A 25 9.01 21.60 12.18
N ILE A 26 7.78 21.84 12.64
CA ILE A 26 6.63 22.19 11.80
C ILE A 26 6.17 23.62 12.06
N ASP A 27 5.83 24.33 11.00
CA ASP A 27 5.48 25.73 11.03
C ASP A 27 3.97 25.88 11.25
N SER A 28 3.59 26.51 12.36
CA SER A 28 2.20 26.78 12.72
C SER A 28 1.89 28.28 12.68
N SER A 29 2.67 29.05 11.93
CA SER A 29 2.46 30.49 11.74
C SER A 29 1.15 30.81 11.01
N GLU A 30 0.80 32.09 11.00
CA GLU A 30 -0.43 32.58 10.35
C GLU A 30 -0.40 32.39 8.82
N SER A 31 0.77 32.51 8.18
CA SER A 31 0.91 32.37 6.72
C SER A 31 0.62 30.95 6.22
N ILE A 32 0.85 29.94 7.06
CA ILE A 32 0.54 28.54 6.75
C ILE A 32 -0.97 28.34 6.72
N GLY A 33 -1.67 28.77 7.77
CA GLY A 33 -3.12 28.59 7.92
C GLY A 33 -3.51 27.17 8.34
N TYR A 34 -4.69 27.06 8.96
CA TYR A 34 -5.20 25.82 9.56
C TYR A 34 -5.23 24.60 8.62
N THR A 35 -5.61 24.82 7.35
CA THR A 35 -5.73 23.73 6.36
C THR A 35 -4.37 23.15 5.98
N ASN A 36 -3.37 24.00 5.77
CA ASN A 36 -2.03 23.55 5.40
C ASN A 36 -1.30 22.94 6.61
N PHE A 37 -1.50 23.51 7.80
CA PHE A 37 -1.00 22.90 9.03
C PHE A 37 -1.56 21.48 9.25
N THR A 38 -2.82 21.24 8.87
CA THR A 38 -3.39 19.88 8.88
C THR A 38 -2.68 18.94 7.89
N LEU A 39 -2.22 19.44 6.73
CA LEU A 39 -1.44 18.66 5.77
C LEU A 39 -0.04 18.34 6.31
N GLU A 40 0.61 19.27 7.00
CA GLU A 40 1.89 19.03 7.68
C GLU A 40 1.77 17.93 8.74
N LYS A 41 0.74 17.99 9.59
CA LYS A 41 0.45 16.93 10.58
C LYS A 41 0.27 15.56 9.91
N ASN A 42 -0.48 15.52 8.81
CA ASN A 42 -0.70 14.27 8.06
C ASN A 42 0.59 13.74 7.44
N PHE A 43 1.45 14.62 6.92
CA PHE A 43 2.76 14.24 6.41
C PHE A 43 3.63 13.60 7.50
N VAL A 44 3.75 14.24 8.67
CA VAL A 44 4.48 13.68 9.82
C VAL A 44 3.96 12.28 10.17
N ILE A 45 2.64 12.12 10.28
CA ILE A 45 2.00 10.83 10.56
C ILE A 45 2.34 9.79 9.49
N ASN A 46 2.27 10.16 8.22
CA ASN A 46 2.47 9.23 7.11
C ASN A 46 3.93 8.78 6.97
N VAL A 47 4.89 9.69 7.14
CA VAL A 47 6.32 9.33 7.16
C VAL A 47 6.61 8.40 8.32
N VAL A 48 6.10 8.69 9.52
CA VAL A 48 6.33 7.83 10.69
C VAL A 48 5.68 6.45 10.53
N ASN A 49 4.53 6.36 9.84
CA ASN A 49 3.93 5.06 9.49
C ASN A 49 4.85 4.21 8.62
N ARG A 50 5.59 4.84 7.71
CA ARG A 50 6.51 4.18 6.78
C ARG A 50 7.81 3.75 7.44
N LEU A 51 8.31 4.52 8.40
CA LEU A 51 9.53 4.22 9.16
C LEU A 51 9.41 2.99 10.10
N GLY A 52 8.22 2.40 10.24
CA GLY A 52 8.01 1.16 11.00
C GLY A 52 7.80 1.40 12.50
N ALA A 53 8.12 0.40 13.33
CA ALA A 53 7.81 0.45 14.75
C ALA A 53 8.54 1.57 15.52
N ILE A 54 7.75 2.34 16.26
CA ILE A 54 8.23 3.26 17.30
C ILE A 54 8.80 2.42 18.46
N ALA A 55 9.94 2.84 18.99
CA ALA A 55 10.55 2.21 20.15
C ALA A 55 9.61 2.33 21.37
N LYS A 56 9.12 1.19 21.87
CA LYS A 56 8.19 1.13 23.01
C LYS A 56 8.80 1.62 24.31
N ASP A 57 10.11 1.38 24.48
CA ASP A 57 10.87 1.88 25.62
C ASP A 57 11.65 3.14 25.15
N PRO A 58 11.37 4.32 25.71
CA PRO A 58 12.11 5.56 25.46
C PRO A 58 13.63 5.42 25.62
N LYS A 59 14.10 4.46 26.43
CA LYS A 59 15.52 4.17 26.70
C LYS A 59 16.10 3.05 25.82
N SER A 60 15.29 2.44 24.95
CA SER A 60 15.75 1.39 24.04
C SER A 60 16.87 1.89 23.13
N GLU A 61 17.98 1.16 23.10
CA GLU A 61 19.10 1.41 22.16
C GLU A 61 18.77 1.01 20.71
N THR A 62 17.53 0.57 20.42
CA THR A 62 17.07 0.16 19.10
C THR A 62 15.68 0.73 18.78
N GLY A 63 15.32 0.80 17.49
CA GLY A 63 14.03 1.30 17.03
C GLY A 63 13.96 2.83 16.88
N THR A 64 12.87 3.28 16.28
CA THR A 64 12.64 4.68 15.92
C THR A 64 12.02 5.48 17.06
N ARG A 65 12.58 6.63 17.42
CA ARG A 65 11.94 7.62 18.29
C ARG A 65 11.62 8.87 17.48
N VAL A 66 10.46 9.46 17.73
CA VAL A 66 9.97 10.59 16.95
C VAL A 66 9.56 11.71 17.88
N GLY A 67 10.08 12.91 17.62
CA GLY A 67 9.70 14.14 18.28
C GLY A 67 9.11 15.11 17.26
N VAL A 68 8.24 15.99 17.73
CA VAL A 68 7.65 17.05 16.91
C VAL A 68 7.75 18.34 17.69
N VAL A 69 8.22 19.41 17.05
CA VAL A 69 8.18 20.78 17.56
C VAL A 69 7.30 21.56 16.62
N GLN A 70 6.17 22.05 17.12
CA GLN A 70 5.43 23.09 16.43
C GLN A 70 5.81 24.46 16.98
N TYR A 71 5.89 25.45 16.09
CA TYR A 71 6.23 26.81 16.46
C TYR A 71 5.37 27.83 15.72
N SER A 72 5.23 29.01 16.30
CA SER A 72 4.78 30.20 15.56
C SER A 72 5.60 31.42 15.98
N HIS A 73 5.17 32.16 16.99
CA HIS A 73 5.79 33.38 17.47
C HIS A 73 6.67 33.17 18.72
N GLU A 74 7.25 34.26 19.24
CA GLU A 74 8.16 34.25 20.38
C GLU A 74 7.65 33.44 21.57
N GLY A 75 8.41 32.42 21.97
CA GLY A 75 8.11 31.61 23.15
C GLY A 75 7.01 30.56 22.97
N THR A 76 6.40 30.47 21.77
CA THR A 76 5.27 29.58 21.50
C THR A 76 5.76 28.32 20.79
N PHE A 77 6.41 27.46 21.58
CA PHE A 77 6.89 26.16 21.14
C PHE A 77 6.14 25.06 21.88
N GLU A 78 5.39 24.23 21.16
CA GLU A 78 4.85 23.00 21.72
C GLU A 78 5.62 21.82 21.16
N ALA A 79 5.96 20.88 22.04
CA ALA A 79 6.79 19.77 21.66
C ALA A 79 6.27 18.44 22.17
N ILE A 80 6.28 17.49 21.26
CA ILE A 80 6.24 16.06 21.54
C ILE A 80 7.70 15.62 21.70
N GLN A 81 8.08 15.20 22.92
CA GLN A 81 9.46 14.84 23.24
C GLN A 81 9.84 13.47 22.65
N LEU A 82 11.14 13.28 22.37
CA LEU A 82 11.66 12.00 21.86
C LEU A 82 11.54 10.85 22.89
N ASP A 83 11.52 11.20 24.17
CA ASP A 83 11.47 10.27 25.31
C ASP A 83 10.16 10.36 26.11
N ASP A 84 9.09 10.84 25.48
CA ASP A 84 7.76 10.90 26.10
C ASP A 84 7.25 9.48 26.43
N GLU A 85 7.11 9.18 27.72
CA GLU A 85 6.65 7.87 28.21
C GLU A 85 5.22 7.53 27.78
N HIS A 86 4.42 8.51 27.33
CA HIS A 86 3.06 8.29 26.83
C HIS A 86 3.02 7.91 25.34
N ILE A 87 4.15 7.98 24.63
CA ILE A 87 4.27 7.70 23.20
C ILE A 87 5.04 6.39 22.98
N ASP A 88 4.38 5.29 23.32
CA ASP A 88 4.90 3.93 23.22
C ASP A 88 4.47 3.18 21.94
N SER A 89 3.64 3.81 21.09
CA SER A 89 3.07 3.18 19.91
C SER A 89 2.79 4.18 18.79
N LEU A 90 2.71 3.66 17.56
CA LEU A 90 2.32 4.46 16.40
C LEU A 90 0.93 5.10 16.55
N SER A 91 0.02 4.42 17.27
CA SER A 91 -1.31 4.93 17.61
C SER A 91 -1.26 6.12 18.56
N SER A 92 -0.51 6.04 19.66
CA SER A 92 -0.40 7.14 20.63
C SER A 92 0.33 8.34 20.03
N PHE A 93 1.37 8.11 19.21
CA PHE A 93 2.03 9.18 18.45
C PHE A 93 1.06 9.89 17.49
N LYS A 94 0.27 9.13 16.71
CA LYS A 94 -0.74 9.70 15.80
C LYS A 94 -1.74 10.58 16.52
N GLU A 95 -2.20 10.15 17.69
CA GLU A 95 -3.16 10.89 18.49
C GLU A 95 -2.52 12.19 19.03
N ALA A 96 -1.31 12.10 19.56
CA ALA A 96 -0.55 13.26 20.03
C ALA A 96 -0.35 14.31 18.93
N VAL A 97 0.09 13.89 17.73
CA VAL A 97 0.25 14.80 16.59
C VAL A 97 -1.07 15.40 16.15
N LYS A 98 -2.16 14.61 16.09
CA LYS A 98 -3.49 15.12 15.72
C LYS A 98 -4.00 16.21 16.67
N ASN A 99 -3.71 16.05 17.96
CA ASN A 99 -4.11 16.96 19.03
C ASN A 99 -3.32 18.28 19.05
N LEU A 100 -2.24 18.41 18.28
CA LEU A 100 -1.57 19.71 18.09
C LEU A 100 -2.55 20.69 17.44
N GLU A 101 -2.82 21.80 18.13
CA GLU A 101 -3.69 22.87 17.65
C GLU A 101 -2.88 23.92 16.89
N TRP A 102 -3.47 24.45 15.82
CA TRP A 102 -2.84 25.51 15.05
C TRP A 102 -2.78 26.79 15.89
N ILE A 103 -1.56 27.26 16.16
CA ILE A 103 -1.30 28.37 17.08
C ILE A 103 -1.63 29.72 16.42
N ALA A 104 -1.27 29.90 15.14
CA ALA A 104 -1.24 31.18 14.43
C ALA A 104 -0.26 32.21 15.05
N GLY A 105 0.21 33.17 14.24
CA GLY A 105 1.14 34.22 14.65
C GLY A 105 2.30 34.41 13.69
N GLY A 106 3.43 34.93 14.21
CA GLY A 106 4.67 35.09 13.46
C GLY A 106 5.39 33.77 13.16
N THR A 107 6.57 33.89 12.56
CA THR A 107 7.37 32.74 12.10
C THR A 107 8.78 32.78 12.71
N TRP A 108 8.96 32.18 13.89
CA TRP A 108 10.21 32.21 14.66
C TRP A 108 11.07 30.96 14.41
N THR A 109 11.40 30.74 13.13
CA THR A 109 12.12 29.56 12.65
C THR A 109 13.50 29.40 13.31
N PRO A 110 14.42 30.39 13.29
CA PRO A 110 15.71 30.28 13.98
C PRO A 110 15.59 29.85 15.46
N SER A 111 14.69 30.48 16.22
CA SER A 111 14.47 30.12 17.63
C SER A 111 13.89 28.72 17.80
N ALA A 112 12.99 28.29 16.90
CA ALA A 112 12.44 26.93 16.91
C ALA A 112 13.53 25.87 16.67
N LEU A 113 14.48 26.12 15.76
CA LEU A 113 15.61 25.22 15.50
C LEU A 113 16.53 25.10 16.71
N LYS A 114 16.79 26.23 17.38
CA LYS A 114 17.52 26.24 18.65
C LYS A 114 16.80 25.45 19.73
N PHE A 115 15.49 25.65 19.87
CA PHE A 115 14.67 24.94 20.84
C PHE A 115 14.66 23.43 20.55
N ALA A 116 14.45 23.02 19.30
CA ALA A 116 14.48 21.63 18.88
C ALA A 116 15.83 20.96 19.20
N TYR A 117 16.94 21.67 18.95
CA TYR A 117 18.25 21.17 19.33
C TYR A 117 18.41 21.06 20.85
N ASP A 118 18.19 22.14 21.59
CA ASP A 118 18.51 22.21 23.01
C ASP A 118 17.60 21.29 23.84
N ARG A 119 16.31 21.17 23.50
CA ARG A 119 15.31 20.40 24.27
C ARG A 119 15.11 18.97 23.79
N LEU A 120 14.98 18.74 22.49
CA LEU A 120 14.66 17.39 22.01
C LEU A 120 15.95 16.61 21.75
N ILE A 121 16.92 17.21 21.06
CA ILE A 121 18.11 16.48 20.62
C ILE A 121 19.16 16.41 21.72
N LYS A 122 19.59 17.55 22.27
CA LYS A 122 20.73 17.60 23.20
C LYS A 122 20.41 16.95 24.55
N GLU A 123 19.20 17.16 25.06
CA GLU A 123 18.77 16.62 26.35
C GLU A 123 18.32 15.14 26.26
N SER A 124 17.65 14.74 25.16
CA SER A 124 17.02 13.42 25.06
C SER A 124 17.65 12.44 24.04
N ARG A 125 18.69 12.81 23.27
CA ARG A 125 19.30 11.89 22.26
C ARG A 125 19.90 10.64 22.89
N ARG A 126 19.71 9.50 22.22
CA ARG A 126 20.38 8.24 22.54
C ARG A 126 21.86 8.28 22.19
N GLN A 127 22.68 7.55 22.95
CA GLN A 127 24.07 7.32 22.55
C GLN A 127 24.11 6.44 21.29
N LYS A 128 25.02 6.74 20.36
CA LYS A 128 25.24 5.99 19.11
C LYS A 128 24.02 5.88 18.18
N THR A 129 23.13 6.86 18.21
CA THR A 129 21.96 6.96 17.34
C THR A 129 22.20 7.95 16.20
N ARG A 130 21.55 7.71 15.05
CA ARG A 130 21.48 8.71 13.97
C ARG A 130 20.34 9.68 14.24
N VAL A 131 20.63 10.98 14.23
CA VAL A 131 19.62 12.02 14.43
C VAL A 131 19.29 12.67 13.10
N PHE A 132 18.01 12.68 12.75
CA PHE A 132 17.48 13.38 11.60
C PHE A 132 16.54 14.50 12.05
N ALA A 133 16.66 15.67 11.44
CA ALA A 133 15.74 16.78 11.65
C ALA A 133 15.07 17.14 10.31
N VAL A 134 13.76 17.13 10.28
CA VAL A 134 12.97 17.52 9.10
C VAL A 134 12.26 18.83 9.44
N VAL A 135 12.62 19.91 8.76
CA VAL A 135 12.08 21.25 8.98
C VAL A 135 11.10 21.56 7.86
N ILE A 136 9.86 21.91 8.18
CA ILE A 136 8.82 22.31 7.23
C ILE A 136 8.50 23.77 7.48
N THR A 137 8.62 24.61 6.46
CA THR A 137 8.34 26.05 6.56
C THR A 137 8.09 26.64 5.17
N ASP A 138 7.48 27.82 5.11
CA ASP A 138 7.39 28.62 3.88
C ASP A 138 8.70 29.38 3.55
N GLY A 139 9.69 29.31 4.46
CA GLY A 139 11.04 29.85 4.30
C GLY A 139 11.21 31.26 4.83
N ARG A 140 10.15 31.86 5.39
CA ARG A 140 10.21 33.17 6.06
C ARG A 140 10.55 33.00 7.53
N HIS A 141 11.12 34.04 8.11
CA HIS A 141 11.18 34.18 9.56
C HIS A 141 10.99 35.64 9.94
N ASP A 142 10.54 35.89 11.16
CA ASP A 142 10.36 37.23 11.69
C ASP A 142 11.73 37.92 11.84
N PRO A 143 11.92 39.16 11.35
CA PRO A 143 13.19 39.88 11.47
C PRO A 143 13.64 40.15 12.93
N ARG A 144 12.74 39.95 13.90
CA ARG A 144 13.06 40.05 15.33
C ARG A 144 13.70 38.77 15.88
N ASP A 145 13.61 37.66 15.15
CA ASP A 145 14.26 36.41 15.52
C ASP A 145 15.76 36.44 15.17
N ASP A 146 16.57 35.72 15.93
CA ASP A 146 18.03 35.73 15.81
C ASP A 146 18.48 34.75 14.71
N ASP A 147 18.76 35.28 13.52
CA ASP A 147 19.17 34.56 12.30
C ASP A 147 20.43 33.67 12.49
N LEU A 148 21.27 33.96 13.48
CA LEU A 148 22.41 33.11 13.87
C LEU A 148 21.97 31.69 14.22
N ASN A 149 20.72 31.49 14.65
CA ASN A 149 20.17 30.19 15.00
C ASN A 149 19.61 29.39 13.81
N LEU A 150 19.61 29.93 12.58
CA LEU A 150 19.26 29.16 11.38
C LEU A 150 20.13 27.90 11.23
N ARG A 151 21.36 27.96 11.72
CA ARG A 151 22.33 26.86 11.71
C ARG A 151 22.42 26.13 13.07
N ALA A 152 21.42 26.30 13.94
CA ALA A 152 21.44 25.72 15.30
C ALA A 152 21.47 24.19 15.34
N LEU A 153 21.09 23.52 14.24
CA LEU A 153 21.18 22.07 14.11
C LEU A 153 22.46 21.59 13.41
N CYS A 154 23.23 22.49 12.80
CA CYS A 154 24.42 22.16 12.04
C CYS A 154 25.61 21.79 12.94
N ASP A 155 26.53 20.98 12.39
CA ASP A 155 27.79 20.54 13.01
C ASP A 155 27.63 19.80 14.35
N ARG A 156 26.49 19.14 14.55
CA ARG A 156 26.09 18.47 15.81
C ARG A 156 25.74 16.99 15.64
N ASP A 157 26.25 16.36 14.59
CA ASP A 157 25.89 15.00 14.15
C ASP A 157 24.39 14.82 13.86
N VAL A 158 23.73 15.90 13.41
CA VAL A 158 22.33 15.91 12.97
C VAL A 158 22.29 16.03 11.44
N THR A 159 21.51 15.17 10.79
CA THR A 159 21.20 15.31 9.37
C THR A 159 19.93 16.14 9.22
N VAL A 160 20.04 17.35 8.69
CA VAL A 160 18.91 18.28 8.54
C VAL A 160 18.41 18.26 7.10
N THR A 161 17.11 18.04 6.93
CA THR A 161 16.39 18.18 5.66
C THR A 161 15.41 19.34 5.79
N ALA A 162 15.51 20.33 4.91
CA ALA A 162 14.63 21.49 4.90
C ALA A 162 13.62 21.38 3.75
N ILE A 163 12.32 21.43 4.08
CA ILE A 163 11.21 21.42 3.14
C ILE A 163 10.63 22.83 3.10
N GLY A 164 10.86 23.52 1.98
CA GLY A 164 10.32 24.84 1.70
C GLY A 164 9.08 24.75 0.83
N ILE A 165 7.97 25.36 1.25
CA ILE A 165 6.70 25.29 0.52
C ILE A 165 6.25 26.68 0.06
N GLY A 166 5.98 26.79 -1.24
CA GLY A 166 5.42 27.94 -1.96
C GLY A 166 4.31 28.66 -1.21
N ASP A 167 4.46 29.98 -1.04
CA ASP A 167 3.33 30.83 -0.66
C ASP A 167 2.51 31.23 -1.91
N MET A 168 1.24 31.59 -1.71
CA MET A 168 0.34 32.05 -2.78
C MET A 168 0.67 33.45 -3.34
N PHE A 169 1.76 34.08 -2.89
CA PHE A 169 2.15 35.45 -3.21
C PHE A 169 3.37 35.54 -4.14
N HIS A 170 3.92 34.42 -4.62
CA HIS A 170 5.00 34.38 -5.63
C HIS A 170 6.25 35.21 -5.25
N GLU A 171 6.47 35.47 -3.97
CA GLU A 171 7.74 36.04 -3.55
C GLU A 171 8.80 34.94 -3.67
N LYS A 172 9.96 35.28 -4.24
CA LYS A 172 11.10 34.36 -4.27
C LYS A 172 11.31 33.88 -2.84
N HIS A 173 11.11 32.58 -2.59
CA HIS A 173 11.61 31.95 -1.39
C HIS A 173 12.99 32.53 -1.10
N GLU A 174 13.21 33.02 0.13
CA GLU A 174 14.56 33.30 0.61
C GLU A 174 15.26 31.95 0.74
N SER A 175 15.59 31.37 -0.41
CA SER A 175 16.18 30.04 -0.57
C SER A 175 17.49 29.95 0.23
N GLU A 176 18.15 31.09 0.46
CA GLU A 176 19.30 31.26 1.35
C GLU A 176 19.02 30.81 2.80
N ASN A 177 17.82 31.05 3.32
CA ASN A 177 17.42 30.57 4.66
C ASN A 177 17.27 29.05 4.67
N LEU A 178 16.60 28.47 3.68
CA LEU A 178 16.44 27.01 3.58
C LEU A 178 17.78 26.29 3.40
N TYR A 179 18.70 26.85 2.61
CA TYR A 179 20.06 26.32 2.50
C TYR A 179 20.82 26.40 3.82
N SER A 180 20.67 27.50 4.57
CA SER A 180 21.28 27.67 5.89
C SER A 180 20.73 26.65 6.90
N ILE A 181 19.42 26.43 6.90
CA ILE A 181 18.75 25.40 7.73
C ILE A 181 19.26 24.00 7.38
N ALA A 182 19.40 23.70 6.09
CA ALA A 182 19.94 22.45 5.57
C ALA A 182 21.49 22.35 5.66
N CYS A 183 22.14 23.23 6.41
CA CYS A 183 23.58 23.23 6.65
C CYS A 183 24.42 23.29 5.36
N ASP A 184 24.04 24.15 4.42
CA ASP A 184 24.66 24.37 3.11
C ASP A 184 24.71 23.10 2.23
N LYS A 185 23.81 22.14 2.47
CA LYS A 185 23.68 20.90 1.68
C LYS A 185 22.49 21.02 0.73
N PRO A 186 22.68 21.42 -0.54
CA PRO A 186 21.57 21.64 -1.47
C PRO A 186 20.72 20.38 -1.71
N GLN A 187 21.32 19.19 -1.64
CA GLN A 187 20.61 17.92 -1.77
C GLN A 187 19.64 17.62 -0.62
N GLN A 188 19.75 18.33 0.50
CA GLN A 188 18.88 18.23 1.67
C GLN A 188 17.76 19.29 1.66
N VAL A 189 17.71 20.14 0.64
CA VAL A 189 16.61 21.09 0.45
C VAL A 189 15.57 20.45 -0.50
N ARG A 190 14.30 20.55 -0.13
CA ARG A 190 13.15 20.12 -0.91
C ARG A 190 12.22 21.30 -1.08
N ASN A 191 12.12 21.82 -2.30
CA ASN A 191 11.20 22.90 -2.62
C ASN A 191 9.91 22.32 -3.19
N MET A 192 8.78 22.77 -2.69
CA MET A 192 7.45 22.37 -3.14
C MET A 192 6.62 23.60 -3.48
N THR A 193 5.66 23.44 -4.39
CA THR A 193 4.74 24.51 -4.76
C THR A 193 3.50 24.53 -3.88
N LEU A 194 3.04 23.37 -3.42
CA LEU A 194 1.79 23.23 -2.67
C LEU A 194 1.99 22.34 -1.45
N PHE A 195 1.29 22.64 -0.35
CA PHE A 195 1.26 21.78 0.83
C PHE A 195 0.63 20.41 0.57
N SER A 196 -0.18 20.27 -0.49
CA SER A 196 -0.72 18.97 -0.91
C SER A 196 0.37 18.02 -1.41
N ASP A 197 1.51 18.53 -1.86
CA ASP A 197 2.59 17.71 -2.38
C ASP A 197 3.29 16.94 -1.24
N LEU A 198 3.22 17.44 0.00
CA LEU A 198 3.70 16.75 1.20
C LEU A 198 3.04 15.38 1.39
N VAL A 199 1.77 15.24 1.03
CA VAL A 199 1.01 14.00 1.25
C VAL A 199 1.03 13.06 0.04
N ALA A 200 1.80 13.38 -1.00
CA ALA A 200 1.95 12.51 -2.17
C ALA A 200 2.76 11.25 -1.81
N GLU A 201 2.28 10.07 -2.21
CA GLU A 201 2.91 8.78 -1.88
C GLU A 201 4.39 8.76 -2.28
N LYS A 202 4.71 9.21 -3.50
CA LYS A 202 6.08 9.27 -3.99
C LYS A 202 7.02 10.08 -3.09
N PHE A 203 6.56 11.22 -2.57
CA PHE A 203 7.40 12.06 -1.71
C PHE A 203 7.59 11.43 -0.33
N ILE A 204 6.55 10.78 0.21
CA ILE A 204 6.63 10.05 1.46
C ILE A 204 7.63 8.89 1.34
N ASP A 205 7.60 8.15 0.23
CA ASP A 205 8.53 7.05 -0.05
C ASP A 205 9.98 7.57 -0.18
N ASP A 206 10.19 8.69 -0.91
CA ASP A 206 11.52 9.34 -1.00
C ASP A 206 12.05 9.76 0.38
N MET A 207 11.18 10.28 1.26
CA MET A 207 11.54 10.67 2.63
C MET A 207 11.84 9.47 3.52
N GLU A 208 11.13 8.35 3.34
CA GLU A 208 11.41 7.10 4.03
C GLU A 208 12.84 6.61 3.74
N ASP A 209 13.26 6.65 2.48
CA ASP A 209 14.60 6.23 2.06
C ASP A 209 15.70 7.16 2.61
N VAL A 210 15.43 8.46 2.71
CA VAL A 210 16.38 9.43 3.30
C VAL A 210 16.55 9.21 4.80
N LEU A 211 15.45 8.98 5.52
CA LEU A 211 15.43 8.82 6.97
C LEU A 211 15.86 7.41 7.41
N CYS A 212 15.72 6.41 6.54
CA CYS A 212 16.08 5.02 6.78
C CYS A 212 16.85 4.41 5.60
N PRO A 213 18.12 4.82 5.37
CA PRO A 213 18.88 4.40 4.20
C PRO A 213 19.39 2.95 4.26
N ASP A 214 19.47 2.35 5.45
CA ASP A 214 19.96 0.98 5.66
C ASP A 214 18.94 0.15 6.45
N PRO A 215 17.74 -0.11 5.90
CA PRO A 215 16.71 -0.85 6.62
C PRO A 215 17.11 -2.31 6.82
N GLN A 216 16.96 -2.81 8.05
CA GLN A 216 16.98 -4.23 8.32
C GLN A 216 15.58 -4.80 8.12
N ILE A 217 15.44 -5.69 7.15
CA ILE A 217 14.20 -6.40 6.92
C ILE A 217 14.19 -7.58 7.90
N VAL A 218 13.43 -7.46 8.99
CA VAL A 218 13.31 -8.52 9.99
C VAL A 218 12.01 -9.27 9.72
N CYS A 219 12.17 -10.43 9.09
CA CYS A 219 11.07 -11.37 8.94
C CYS A 219 11.00 -12.24 10.22
N PRO A 220 9.79 -12.58 10.71
CA PRO A 220 9.67 -13.58 11.75
C PRO A 220 10.43 -14.85 11.35
N ASP A 221 11.17 -15.46 12.30
CA ASP A 221 11.70 -16.82 12.15
C ASP A 221 10.52 -17.82 12.18
N LEU A 222 9.69 -17.79 11.14
CA LEU A 222 9.01 -18.99 10.73
C LEU A 222 10.05 -19.82 9.99
N PRO A 223 10.16 -21.13 10.27
CA PRO A 223 10.99 -21.99 9.43
C PRO A 223 10.38 -21.94 8.02
N CYS A 224 10.95 -21.10 7.17
CA CYS A 224 10.80 -21.23 5.73
C CYS A 224 11.39 -22.59 5.42
N GLN A 225 10.51 -23.59 5.27
CA GLN A 225 10.93 -24.87 4.75
C GLN A 225 11.53 -24.57 3.38
N THR A 226 12.85 -24.71 3.32
CA THR A 226 13.66 -24.58 2.09
C THR A 226 13.44 -25.77 1.16
N GLU A 227 12.74 -26.79 1.64
CA GLU A 227 12.01 -27.69 0.76
C GLU A 227 10.71 -27.01 0.36
N LEU A 228 10.46 -26.94 -0.95
CA LEU A 228 9.16 -26.62 -1.53
C LEU A 228 8.07 -27.45 -0.81
N SER A 229 7.51 -26.93 0.28
CA SER A 229 6.14 -27.22 0.63
C SER A 229 5.33 -26.46 -0.40
N VAL A 230 5.28 -27.01 -1.62
CA VAL A 230 4.03 -27.03 -2.34
C VAL A 230 3.09 -27.62 -1.31
N ALA A 231 2.40 -26.77 -0.53
CA ALA A 231 1.18 -27.21 0.08
C ALA A 231 0.46 -27.80 -1.12
N GLN A 232 0.33 -29.13 -1.14
CA GLN A 232 -0.58 -29.72 -2.09
C GLN A 232 -1.87 -28.90 -1.94
N CYS A 233 -2.62 -28.63 -3.01
CA CYS A 233 -3.85 -27.84 -2.88
C CYS A 233 -4.78 -28.38 -1.75
N THR A 234 -4.52 -29.62 -1.31
CA THR A 234 -4.87 -30.20 0.00
C THR A 234 -4.04 -29.63 1.15
N GLN A 235 -4.67 -28.82 2.01
CA GLN A 235 -4.28 -28.46 3.40
C GLN A 235 -4.44 -26.96 3.72
N ARG A 236 -4.93 -26.15 2.77
CA ARG A 236 -5.40 -24.80 3.07
C ARG A 236 -6.78 -24.52 2.45
N PRO A 237 -7.61 -23.71 3.11
CA PRO A 237 -8.91 -23.32 2.59
C PRO A 237 -8.75 -22.21 1.54
N VAL A 238 -9.22 -22.46 0.32
CA VAL A 238 -9.20 -21.48 -0.78
C VAL A 238 -10.57 -21.42 -1.45
N ASP A 239 -11.13 -20.23 -1.60
CA ASP A 239 -12.34 -19.99 -2.39
C ASP A 239 -11.95 -19.31 -3.69
N ILE A 240 -12.08 -20.03 -4.81
CA ILE A 240 -11.67 -19.56 -6.14
C ILE A 240 -12.91 -19.12 -6.91
N VAL A 241 -12.95 -17.86 -7.32
CA VAL A 241 -14.00 -17.29 -8.16
C VAL A 241 -13.42 -17.00 -9.53
N PHE A 242 -13.87 -17.76 -10.53
CA PHE A 242 -13.55 -17.47 -11.93
C PHE A 242 -14.47 -16.36 -12.45
N LEU A 243 -13.88 -15.31 -13.01
CA LEU A 243 -14.56 -14.27 -13.76
C LEU A 243 -14.23 -14.48 -15.24
N LEU A 244 -15.17 -15.05 -15.98
CA LEU A 244 -15.03 -15.38 -17.39
C LEU A 244 -15.66 -14.29 -18.25
N ASP A 245 -14.87 -13.73 -19.16
CA ASP A 245 -15.34 -12.75 -20.13
C ASP A 245 -16.34 -13.40 -21.11
N GLY A 246 -17.55 -12.86 -21.17
CA GLY A 246 -18.64 -13.29 -22.04
C GLY A 246 -18.77 -12.45 -23.30
N SER A 247 -17.75 -11.66 -23.65
CA SER A 247 -17.82 -10.71 -24.74
C SER A 247 -17.70 -11.33 -26.13
N GLU A 248 -18.31 -10.67 -27.12
CA GLU A 248 -18.24 -11.02 -28.55
C GLU A 248 -16.79 -11.23 -29.03
N ARG A 249 -15.84 -10.42 -28.52
CA ARG A 249 -14.42 -10.46 -28.92
C ARG A 249 -13.75 -11.79 -28.56
N LEU A 250 -14.16 -12.40 -27.44
CA LEU A 250 -13.67 -13.70 -27.02
C LEU A 250 -14.17 -14.82 -27.95
N GLY A 251 -15.47 -14.79 -28.28
CA GLY A 251 -16.10 -15.72 -29.22
C GLY A 251 -16.45 -17.09 -28.64
N GLU A 252 -17.54 -17.70 -29.13
CA GLU A 252 -18.13 -18.92 -28.55
C GLU A 252 -17.16 -20.11 -28.45
N GLN A 253 -16.26 -20.30 -29.42
CA GLN A 253 -15.31 -21.41 -29.38
C GLN A 253 -14.28 -21.26 -28.25
N ASN A 254 -13.75 -20.05 -28.03
CA ASN A 254 -12.81 -19.79 -26.94
C ASN A 254 -13.53 -19.84 -25.59
N PHE A 255 -14.79 -19.44 -25.55
CA PHE A 255 -15.63 -19.55 -24.34
C PHE A 255 -15.77 -21.02 -23.90
N HIS A 256 -15.99 -21.93 -24.85
CA HIS A 256 -16.00 -23.37 -24.57
C HIS A 256 -14.64 -23.89 -24.07
N LYS A 257 -13.52 -23.40 -24.63
CA LYS A 257 -12.17 -23.75 -24.15
C LYS A 257 -11.94 -23.26 -22.72
N ALA A 258 -12.37 -22.04 -22.39
CA ALA A 258 -12.28 -21.46 -21.06
C ALA A 258 -13.11 -22.25 -20.03
N ARG A 259 -14.34 -22.65 -20.37
CA ARG A 259 -15.18 -23.53 -19.54
C ARG A 259 -14.49 -24.87 -19.26
N ARG A 260 -13.90 -25.50 -20.28
CA ARG A 260 -13.14 -26.74 -20.11
C ARG A 260 -11.92 -26.56 -19.20
N PHE A 261 -11.22 -25.43 -19.31
CA PHE A 261 -10.12 -25.11 -18.42
C PHE A 261 -10.59 -25.03 -16.95
N VAL A 262 -11.70 -24.31 -16.68
CA VAL A 262 -12.29 -24.25 -15.33
C VAL A 262 -12.65 -25.66 -14.81
N GLU A 263 -13.22 -26.51 -15.65
CA GLU A 263 -13.51 -27.91 -15.29
C GLU A 263 -12.25 -28.69 -14.94
N GLN A 264 -11.20 -28.57 -15.75
CA GLN A 264 -9.92 -29.24 -15.50
C GLN A 264 -9.28 -28.78 -14.20
N VAL A 265 -9.34 -27.49 -13.89
CA VAL A 265 -8.87 -26.94 -12.61
C VAL A 265 -9.68 -27.54 -11.46
N ALA A 266 -11.02 -27.52 -11.53
CA ALA A 266 -11.88 -28.09 -10.49
C ALA A 266 -11.62 -29.59 -10.25
N ARG A 267 -11.29 -30.36 -11.30
CA ARG A 267 -10.91 -31.78 -11.18
C ARG A 267 -9.53 -31.99 -10.60
N ARG A 268 -8.59 -31.06 -10.83
CA ARG A 268 -7.20 -31.16 -10.36
C ARG A 268 -7.08 -30.75 -8.89
N LEU A 269 -7.88 -29.78 -8.47
CA LEU A 269 -7.95 -29.34 -7.08
C LEU A 269 -8.59 -30.41 -6.20
N THR A 270 -8.14 -30.49 -4.95
CA THR A 270 -8.94 -31.19 -3.95
C THR A 270 -10.00 -30.24 -3.44
N LEU A 271 -11.26 -30.58 -3.71
CA LEU A 271 -12.41 -29.78 -3.30
C LEU A 271 -12.78 -30.07 -1.84
N ALA A 272 -13.40 -29.09 -1.21
CA ALA A 272 -13.94 -29.18 0.15
C ALA A 272 -14.95 -30.33 0.29
N ARG A 273 -15.10 -30.87 1.50
CA ARG A 273 -16.11 -31.90 1.79
C ARG A 273 -17.47 -31.33 2.17
N ARG A 274 -17.50 -30.05 2.53
CA ARG A 274 -18.66 -29.27 2.99
C ARG A 274 -18.37 -27.78 2.86
N ASP A 275 -19.37 -26.93 3.01
CA ASP A 275 -19.23 -25.49 2.76
C ASP A 275 -18.32 -24.76 3.75
N ASP A 276 -18.21 -25.26 4.98
CA ASP A 276 -17.36 -24.73 6.07
C ASP A 276 -16.09 -25.56 6.30
N ASP A 277 -15.66 -26.36 5.31
CA ASP A 277 -14.43 -27.16 5.42
C ASP A 277 -13.25 -26.22 5.74
N PRO A 278 -12.50 -26.46 6.84
CA PRO A 278 -11.35 -25.64 7.18
C PRO A 278 -10.16 -25.87 6.24
N LEU A 279 -10.26 -26.82 5.31
CA LEU A 279 -9.24 -27.19 4.34
C LEU A 279 -9.87 -27.25 2.94
N ASN A 280 -9.03 -27.30 1.91
CA ASN A 280 -9.41 -27.57 0.51
C ASN A 280 -10.22 -26.46 -0.19
N ALA A 281 -10.37 -26.62 -1.51
CA ALA A 281 -10.88 -25.58 -2.38
C ALA A 281 -12.40 -25.62 -2.58
N ARG A 282 -13.01 -24.46 -2.79
CA ARG A 282 -14.34 -24.32 -3.42
C ARG A 282 -14.20 -23.46 -4.66
N VAL A 283 -14.99 -23.74 -5.69
CA VAL A 283 -14.91 -23.05 -6.97
C VAL A 283 -16.26 -22.43 -7.31
N ALA A 284 -16.24 -21.22 -7.84
CA ALA A 284 -17.39 -20.54 -8.42
C ALA A 284 -17.04 -20.05 -9.83
N LEU A 285 -18.05 -19.87 -10.67
CA LEU A 285 -17.91 -19.22 -11.97
C LEU A 285 -18.97 -18.14 -12.14
N LEU A 286 -18.49 -16.94 -12.45
CA LEU A 286 -19.28 -15.81 -12.94
C LEU A 286 -18.84 -15.51 -14.37
N GLN A 287 -19.80 -15.39 -15.27
CA GLN A 287 -19.60 -14.83 -16.59
C GLN A 287 -20.00 -13.35 -16.57
N PHE A 288 -19.13 -12.48 -17.08
CA PHE A 288 -19.40 -11.05 -17.17
C PHE A 288 -19.52 -10.58 -18.62
N GLY A 289 -20.54 -9.76 -18.87
CA GLY A 289 -20.75 -9.04 -20.12
C GLY A 289 -20.71 -7.54 -19.89
N GLY A 290 -21.63 -6.80 -20.54
CA GLY A 290 -21.81 -5.36 -20.33
C GLY A 290 -22.22 -4.98 -18.90
N PRO A 291 -22.33 -3.68 -18.57
CA PRO A 291 -22.51 -3.19 -17.19
C PRO A 291 -23.64 -3.83 -16.36
N GLY A 292 -24.71 -4.30 -17.01
CA GLY A 292 -25.85 -4.96 -16.35
C GLY A 292 -25.97 -6.47 -16.62
N GLU A 293 -25.07 -7.06 -17.41
CA GLU A 293 -25.19 -8.41 -17.95
C GLU A 293 -24.20 -9.35 -17.26
N GLN A 294 -24.50 -9.69 -16.02
CA GLN A 294 -23.66 -10.52 -15.16
C GLN A 294 -24.42 -11.81 -14.82
N GLN A 295 -23.82 -12.98 -15.06
CA GLN A 295 -24.46 -14.27 -14.83
C GLN A 295 -23.57 -15.16 -13.95
N VAL A 296 -24.07 -15.51 -12.76
CA VAL A 296 -23.46 -16.54 -11.93
C VAL A 296 -23.82 -17.90 -12.52
N ALA A 297 -22.86 -18.56 -13.17
CA ALA A 297 -23.05 -19.91 -13.71
C ALA A 297 -23.25 -20.92 -12.57
N PHE A 298 -22.42 -20.83 -11.54
CA PHE A 298 -22.61 -21.54 -10.27
C PHE A 298 -21.93 -20.79 -9.12
N PRO A 299 -22.52 -20.78 -7.91
CA PRO A 299 -21.91 -20.19 -6.72
C PRO A 299 -20.74 -21.05 -6.22
N LEU A 300 -20.09 -20.63 -5.12
CA LEU A 300 -19.02 -21.42 -4.50
C LEU A 300 -19.50 -22.84 -4.18
N SER A 301 -18.95 -23.80 -4.91
CA SER A 301 -19.34 -25.19 -4.86
C SER A 301 -18.11 -26.08 -4.67
N HIS A 302 -18.35 -27.19 -3.98
CA HIS A 302 -17.39 -28.27 -3.80
C HIS A 302 -17.88 -29.58 -4.46
N ASN A 303 -19.07 -29.56 -5.06
CA ASN A 303 -19.67 -30.70 -5.72
C ASN A 303 -19.27 -30.71 -7.21
N LEU A 304 -18.36 -31.62 -7.56
CA LEU A 304 -17.83 -31.72 -8.92
C LEU A 304 -18.91 -32.05 -9.97
N THR A 305 -19.93 -32.84 -9.62
CA THR A 305 -21.05 -33.15 -10.53
C THR A 305 -21.85 -31.90 -10.83
N ALA A 306 -22.19 -31.11 -9.80
CA ALA A 306 -22.91 -29.85 -9.98
C ALA A 306 -22.10 -28.82 -10.78
N ILE A 307 -20.77 -28.76 -10.55
CA ILE A 307 -19.87 -27.91 -11.32
C ILE A 307 -19.86 -28.33 -12.80
N HIS A 308 -19.76 -29.63 -13.09
CA HIS A 308 -19.78 -30.15 -14.46
C HIS A 308 -21.11 -29.89 -15.18
N GLU A 309 -22.25 -30.07 -14.51
CA GLU A 309 -23.57 -29.80 -15.09
C GLU A 309 -23.81 -28.30 -15.34
N ALA A 310 -23.39 -27.44 -14.41
CA ALA A 310 -23.44 -25.98 -14.59
C ALA A 310 -22.49 -25.54 -15.72
N LEU A 311 -21.27 -26.11 -15.72
CA LEU A 311 -20.40 -26.39 -16.86
C LEU A 311 -21.17 -26.41 -18.17
N GLU A 312 -21.77 -27.56 -18.45
CA GLU A 312 -22.39 -27.89 -19.73
C GLU A 312 -23.54 -26.96 -20.12
N THR A 313 -24.30 -26.46 -19.14
CA THR A 313 -25.51 -25.66 -19.38
C THR A 313 -25.28 -24.15 -19.48
N THR A 314 -24.09 -23.66 -19.13
CA THR A 314 -23.78 -22.21 -19.17
C THR A 314 -23.81 -21.69 -20.61
N GLN A 315 -24.72 -20.75 -20.88
CA GLN A 315 -24.83 -20.08 -22.18
C GLN A 315 -23.80 -18.96 -22.33
N TYR A 316 -23.25 -18.81 -23.52
CA TYR A 316 -22.36 -17.71 -23.87
C TYR A 316 -23.17 -16.41 -24.05
N LEU A 317 -22.76 -15.33 -23.38
CA LEU A 317 -23.49 -14.05 -23.37
C LEU A 317 -23.47 -13.32 -24.72
N ASN A 318 -22.35 -13.41 -25.45
CA ASN A 318 -22.13 -12.64 -26.68
C ASN A 318 -22.42 -11.13 -26.51
N SER A 319 -21.80 -10.53 -25.49
CA SER A 319 -22.06 -9.15 -25.05
C SER A 319 -20.83 -8.23 -25.19
N PHE A 320 -20.89 -7.02 -24.64
CA PHE A 320 -19.72 -6.19 -24.37
C PHE A 320 -18.90 -6.75 -23.20
N SER A 321 -17.65 -6.33 -23.04
CA SER A 321 -16.83 -6.67 -21.88
C SER A 321 -16.80 -5.50 -20.90
N HIS A 322 -17.24 -5.72 -19.65
CA HIS A 322 -17.14 -4.72 -18.59
C HIS A 322 -16.75 -5.36 -17.25
N VAL A 323 -15.44 -5.56 -17.06
CA VAL A 323 -14.87 -6.31 -15.94
C VAL A 323 -15.20 -5.70 -14.57
N GLY A 324 -15.29 -4.37 -14.46
CA GLY A 324 -15.51 -3.70 -13.17
C GLY A 324 -16.86 -4.06 -12.55
N ALA A 325 -17.93 -3.95 -13.34
CA ALA A 325 -19.26 -4.41 -12.98
C ALA A 325 -19.28 -5.92 -12.61
N GLY A 326 -18.52 -6.75 -13.33
CA GLY A 326 -18.37 -8.18 -13.03
C GLY A 326 -17.74 -8.43 -11.65
N VAL A 327 -16.68 -7.69 -11.29
CA VAL A 327 -16.04 -7.77 -9.97
C VAL A 327 -17.01 -7.39 -8.86
N VAL A 328 -17.69 -6.26 -9.00
CA VAL A 328 -18.66 -5.79 -8.00
C VAL A 328 -19.81 -6.79 -7.84
N HIS A 329 -20.30 -7.36 -8.95
CA HIS A 329 -21.34 -8.38 -8.90
C HIS A 329 -20.85 -9.67 -8.24
N ALA A 330 -19.63 -10.14 -8.55
CA ALA A 330 -19.03 -11.31 -7.90
C ALA A 330 -18.93 -11.14 -6.39
N ILE A 331 -18.50 -9.97 -5.91
CA ILE A 331 -18.42 -9.67 -4.48
C ILE A 331 -19.80 -9.73 -3.82
N ASN A 332 -20.83 -9.16 -4.45
CA ASN A 332 -22.17 -9.10 -3.86
C ASN A 332 -22.93 -10.43 -3.94
N ALA A 333 -22.85 -11.12 -5.08
CA ALA A 333 -23.64 -12.32 -5.36
C ALA A 333 -22.98 -13.63 -4.93
N ILE A 334 -21.63 -13.69 -4.92
CA ILE A 334 -20.88 -14.90 -4.57
C ILE A 334 -20.20 -14.73 -3.23
N VAL A 335 -19.32 -13.73 -3.07
CA VAL A 335 -18.48 -13.58 -1.87
C VAL A 335 -19.33 -13.28 -0.63
N ARG A 336 -20.27 -12.34 -0.72
CA ARG A 336 -21.14 -11.92 0.38
C ARG A 336 -22.49 -12.63 0.39
N SER A 337 -22.63 -13.72 -0.35
CA SER A 337 -23.90 -14.45 -0.43
C SER A 337 -24.33 -14.94 0.96
N PRO A 338 -25.58 -14.65 1.38
CA PRO A 338 -26.12 -15.18 2.64
C PRO A 338 -26.36 -16.70 2.58
N ARG A 339 -26.33 -17.31 1.38
CA ARG A 339 -26.53 -18.75 1.15
C ARG A 339 -25.21 -19.47 0.85
N GLY A 340 -24.18 -19.23 1.67
CA GLY A 340 -22.89 -19.91 1.53
C GLY A 340 -21.83 -19.12 0.75
N GLY A 341 -21.63 -17.85 1.09
CA GLY A 341 -20.55 -17.02 0.55
C GLY A 341 -19.13 -17.47 0.96
N ALA A 342 -18.16 -16.59 0.74
CA ALA A 342 -16.75 -16.89 0.97
C ALA A 342 -16.47 -17.17 2.46
N ARG A 343 -15.64 -18.16 2.73
CA ARG A 343 -15.16 -18.53 4.07
C ARG A 343 -14.25 -17.42 4.58
N ARG A 344 -14.51 -16.92 5.79
CA ARG A 344 -13.71 -15.83 6.40
C ARG A 344 -12.23 -16.18 6.62
N HIS A 345 -11.91 -17.46 6.73
CA HIS A 345 -10.56 -17.97 6.99
C HIS A 345 -9.94 -18.59 5.73
N ALA A 346 -10.62 -18.54 4.58
CA ALA A 346 -10.09 -18.99 3.31
C ALA A 346 -9.43 -17.84 2.56
N GLU A 347 -8.39 -18.15 1.80
CA GLU A 347 -7.91 -17.23 0.78
C GLU A 347 -8.98 -17.07 -0.31
N LEU A 348 -9.31 -15.83 -0.66
CA LEU A 348 -10.26 -15.52 -1.71
C LEU A 348 -9.51 -15.19 -2.99
N SER A 349 -9.49 -16.11 -3.96
CA SER A 349 -8.78 -15.93 -5.22
C SER A 349 -9.74 -15.59 -6.35
N PHE A 350 -9.49 -14.48 -7.05
CA PHE A 350 -10.24 -14.12 -8.26
C PHE A 350 -9.40 -14.44 -9.48
N VAL A 351 -9.90 -15.29 -10.37
CA VAL A 351 -9.21 -15.64 -11.61
C VAL A 351 -9.98 -15.07 -12.79
N PHE A 352 -9.40 -14.05 -13.42
CA PHE A 352 -9.96 -13.41 -14.61
C PHE A 352 -9.53 -14.16 -15.86
N LEU A 353 -10.49 -14.61 -16.67
CA LEU A 353 -10.24 -15.12 -18.02
C LEU A 353 -10.78 -14.10 -19.01
N THR A 354 -9.88 -13.35 -19.63
CA THR A 354 -10.22 -12.27 -20.55
C THR A 354 -9.21 -12.22 -21.69
N ASP A 355 -9.61 -11.62 -22.80
CA ASP A 355 -8.70 -11.30 -23.89
C ASP A 355 -7.96 -9.97 -23.66
N GLY A 356 -8.22 -9.28 -22.53
CA GLY A 356 -7.48 -8.12 -22.06
C GLY A 356 -8.00 -6.76 -22.54
N VAL A 357 -9.14 -6.69 -23.24
CA VAL A 357 -9.79 -5.40 -23.59
C VAL A 357 -11.20 -5.39 -23.07
N THR A 358 -11.51 -4.38 -22.26
CA THR A 358 -12.76 -4.26 -21.53
C THR A 358 -13.05 -2.79 -21.26
N GLY A 359 -14.31 -2.45 -20.98
CA GLY A 359 -14.67 -1.12 -20.47
C GLY A 359 -13.91 -0.84 -19.18
N ASN A 360 -13.24 0.30 -19.11
CA ASN A 360 -12.43 0.72 -17.96
C ASN A 360 -13.20 1.60 -16.96
N ASP A 361 -14.44 1.96 -17.27
CA ASP A 361 -15.35 2.62 -16.35
C ASP A 361 -15.50 1.73 -15.09
N SER A 362 -15.37 2.31 -13.89
CA SER A 362 -15.38 1.62 -12.57
C SER A 362 -14.22 0.65 -12.27
N LEU A 363 -13.18 0.57 -13.10
CA LEU A 363 -12.06 -0.36 -12.87
C LEU A 363 -11.31 -0.07 -11.55
N HIS A 364 -11.09 1.20 -11.22
CA HIS A 364 -10.46 1.60 -9.95
C HIS A 364 -11.34 1.30 -8.73
N GLU A 365 -12.66 1.49 -8.83
CA GLU A 365 -13.61 1.14 -7.77
C GLU A 365 -13.63 -0.37 -7.51
N SER A 366 -13.48 -1.15 -8.59
CA SER A 366 -13.40 -2.60 -8.55
C SER A 366 -12.10 -3.07 -7.88
N ALA A 367 -10.96 -2.46 -8.23
CA ALA A 367 -9.69 -2.69 -7.56
C ALA A 367 -9.76 -2.34 -6.06
N HIS A 368 -10.37 -1.21 -5.71
CA HIS A 368 -10.60 -0.83 -4.31
C HIS A 368 -11.50 -1.84 -3.58
N SER A 369 -12.56 -2.33 -4.23
CA SER A 369 -13.47 -3.32 -3.67
C SER A 369 -12.80 -4.67 -3.45
N MET A 370 -11.94 -5.11 -4.37
CA MET A 370 -11.12 -6.31 -4.22
C MET A 370 -10.16 -6.20 -3.03
N ARG A 371 -9.44 -5.08 -2.90
CA ARG A 371 -8.55 -4.82 -1.75
C ARG A 371 -9.31 -4.88 -0.43
N LYS A 372 -10.50 -4.26 -0.36
CA LYS A 372 -11.36 -4.30 0.84
C LYS A 372 -11.83 -5.71 1.23
N GLN A 373 -11.84 -6.66 0.30
CA GLN A 373 -12.21 -8.06 0.56
C GLN A 373 -11.00 -8.99 0.65
N ASN A 374 -9.77 -8.46 0.66
CA ASN A 374 -8.52 -9.23 0.64
C ASN A 374 -8.49 -10.27 -0.50
N VAL A 375 -8.99 -9.88 -1.67
CA VAL A 375 -8.97 -10.73 -2.87
C VAL A 375 -7.54 -10.83 -3.40
N VAL A 376 -7.13 -12.04 -3.76
CA VAL A 376 -5.90 -12.34 -4.51
C VAL A 376 -6.25 -12.51 -5.98
N PRO A 377 -6.05 -11.49 -6.83
CA PRO A 377 -6.39 -11.57 -8.24
C PRO A 377 -5.33 -12.36 -9.03
N THR A 378 -5.76 -13.01 -10.10
CA THR A 378 -4.91 -13.64 -11.11
C THR A 378 -5.54 -13.38 -12.46
N VAL A 379 -4.78 -12.87 -13.42
CA VAL A 379 -5.32 -12.48 -14.72
C VAL A 379 -4.73 -13.37 -15.79
N LEU A 380 -5.59 -14.15 -16.45
CA LEU A 380 -5.25 -14.92 -17.64
C LEU A 380 -5.64 -14.08 -18.86
N ALA A 381 -4.66 -13.37 -19.40
CA ALA A 381 -4.80 -12.54 -20.59
C ALA A 381 -4.43 -13.35 -21.83
N LEU A 382 -5.42 -13.60 -22.69
CA LEU A 382 -5.31 -14.55 -23.79
C LEU A 382 -5.50 -13.85 -25.13
N GLY A 383 -4.41 -13.72 -25.89
CA GLY A 383 -4.40 -13.00 -27.17
C GLY A 383 -3.21 -12.08 -27.31
N SER A 384 -3.14 -11.35 -28.42
CA SER A 384 -2.05 -10.41 -28.71
C SER A 384 -2.39 -8.95 -28.44
N ASP A 385 -3.67 -8.63 -28.29
CA ASP A 385 -4.19 -7.26 -28.19
C ASP A 385 -4.81 -7.06 -26.80
N VAL A 386 -3.93 -6.82 -25.83
CA VAL A 386 -4.24 -6.68 -24.40
C VAL A 386 -3.95 -5.26 -23.93
N ASP A 387 -4.83 -4.72 -23.09
CA ASP A 387 -4.62 -3.45 -22.41
C ASP A 387 -3.85 -3.68 -21.10
N MET A 388 -2.56 -3.35 -21.10
CA MET A 388 -1.69 -3.55 -19.94
C MET A 388 -2.10 -2.72 -18.72
N ASP A 389 -2.76 -1.58 -18.90
CA ASP A 389 -3.22 -0.75 -17.78
C ASP A 389 -4.40 -1.42 -17.09
N VAL A 390 -5.30 -2.03 -17.88
CA VAL A 390 -6.38 -2.86 -17.35
C VAL A 390 -5.82 -4.06 -16.58
N LEU A 391 -4.90 -4.81 -17.18
CA LEU A 391 -4.30 -6.00 -16.55
C LEU A 391 -3.55 -5.66 -15.25
N THR A 392 -2.79 -4.56 -15.25
CA THR A 392 -2.04 -4.09 -14.07
C THR A 392 -3.00 -3.67 -12.96
N THR A 393 -4.12 -3.03 -13.32
CA THR A 393 -5.12 -2.62 -12.33
C THR A 393 -5.89 -3.81 -11.76
N LEU A 394 -6.26 -4.79 -12.59
CA LEU A 394 -6.94 -6.03 -12.15
C LEU A 394 -6.05 -6.90 -11.27
N SER A 395 -4.76 -6.98 -11.57
CA SER A 395 -3.76 -7.66 -10.74
C SER A 395 -3.35 -6.87 -9.49
N LEU A 396 -3.99 -5.72 -9.23
CA LEU A 396 -3.71 -4.82 -8.12
C LEU A 396 -2.25 -4.32 -8.07
N GLY A 397 -1.55 -4.34 -9.21
CA GLY A 397 -0.15 -3.96 -9.36
C GLY A 397 0.83 -5.13 -9.45
N ASP A 398 0.40 -6.36 -9.15
CA ASP A 398 1.27 -7.55 -9.22
C ASP A 398 1.37 -8.10 -10.65
N ARG A 399 2.44 -7.71 -11.35
CA ARG A 399 2.72 -8.20 -12.70
C ARG A 399 2.94 -9.72 -12.77
N ALA A 400 3.36 -10.36 -11.68
CA ALA A 400 3.56 -11.82 -11.67
C ALA A 400 2.23 -12.58 -11.66
N ALA A 401 1.14 -11.94 -11.22
CA ALA A 401 -0.21 -12.48 -11.26
C ALA A 401 -0.87 -12.43 -12.64
N VAL A 402 -0.18 -11.84 -13.64
CA VAL A 402 -0.65 -11.75 -15.02
C VAL A 402 0.00 -12.83 -15.88
N PHE A 403 -0.79 -13.78 -16.33
CA PHE A 403 -0.40 -14.80 -17.28
C PHE A 403 -0.82 -14.37 -18.68
N HIS A 404 0.18 -14.07 -19.51
CA HIS A 404 -0.04 -13.71 -20.89
C HIS A 404 0.24 -14.90 -21.80
N GLU A 405 -0.77 -15.40 -22.49
CA GLU A 405 -0.67 -16.54 -23.41
C GLU A 405 -1.26 -16.16 -24.77
N LYS A 406 -0.80 -16.85 -25.82
CA LYS A 406 -1.10 -16.44 -27.20
C LYS A 406 -2.54 -16.68 -27.60
N ASP A 407 -3.14 -17.75 -27.08
CA ASP A 407 -4.48 -18.22 -27.42
C ASP A 407 -5.06 -19.11 -26.31
N TYR A 408 -6.36 -19.42 -26.41
CA TYR A 408 -7.05 -20.31 -25.47
C TYR A 408 -6.62 -21.77 -25.59
N ASP A 409 -5.97 -22.18 -26.68
CA ASP A 409 -5.42 -23.55 -26.81
C ASP A 409 -4.22 -23.75 -25.86
N SER A 410 -3.52 -22.67 -25.54
CA SER A 410 -2.42 -22.64 -24.58
C SER A 410 -2.87 -23.03 -23.16
N LEU A 411 -4.15 -22.77 -22.80
CA LEU A 411 -4.71 -23.16 -21.50
C LEU A 411 -4.70 -24.67 -21.25
N ALA A 412 -4.84 -25.47 -22.32
CA ALA A 412 -4.84 -26.92 -22.26
C ALA A 412 -3.43 -27.52 -22.29
N GLN A 413 -2.39 -26.71 -22.52
CA GLN A 413 -1.02 -27.22 -22.56
C GLN A 413 -0.56 -27.61 -21.15
N PRO A 414 0.00 -28.81 -20.95
CA PRO A 414 0.43 -29.27 -19.63
C PRO A 414 1.40 -28.30 -18.95
N GLY A 415 2.30 -27.70 -19.72
CA GLY A 415 3.27 -26.74 -19.20
C GLY A 415 2.64 -25.48 -18.62
N PHE A 416 1.62 -24.91 -19.28
CA PHE A 416 0.87 -23.78 -18.73
C PHE A 416 0.00 -24.22 -17.56
N PHE A 417 -0.77 -25.29 -17.74
CA PHE A 417 -1.73 -25.77 -16.75
C PHE A 417 -1.03 -26.09 -15.42
N ASP A 418 0.11 -26.80 -15.45
CA ASP A 418 0.86 -27.10 -14.22
C ASP A 418 1.45 -25.85 -13.57
N ARG A 419 1.89 -24.84 -14.35
CA ARG A 419 2.33 -23.55 -13.80
C ARG A 419 1.17 -22.82 -13.12
N PHE A 420 0.00 -22.79 -13.76
CA PHE A 420 -1.20 -22.17 -13.20
C PHE A 420 -1.67 -22.89 -11.93
N ILE A 421 -1.70 -24.22 -11.92
CA ILE A 421 -2.05 -25.00 -10.72
C ILE A 421 -1.06 -24.72 -9.57
N ARG A 422 0.23 -24.62 -9.85
CA ARG A 422 1.23 -24.21 -8.85
C ARG A 422 1.05 -22.76 -8.40
N TRP A 423 0.49 -21.90 -9.24
CA TRP A 423 0.17 -20.52 -8.89
C TRP A 423 -1.08 -20.42 -8.00
N ILE A 424 -2.07 -21.29 -8.14
CA ILE A 424 -3.27 -21.21 -7.28
C ILE A 424 -3.14 -21.99 -5.97
N CYS A 425 -2.10 -22.82 -5.75
CA CYS A 425 -2.04 -23.80 -4.65
C CYS A 425 -1.08 -23.52 -3.48
#